data_AF-A0A350T2I5-F1
#
_entry.id   AF-A0A350T2I5-F1
#
_cell.length_a   1.000
_cell.length_b   1.000
_cell.length_c   1.000
_cell.angle_alpha   90.00
_cell.angle_beta   90.00
_cell.angle_gamma   90.00
#
_symmetry.space_group_name_H-M   'P 1'
#
loop_
_entity.id
_entity.type
_entity.pdbx_description
1 polymer ?
#
loop_
_entity_poly.entity_id
_entity_poly.type
_entity_poly.pdbx_seq_one_letter_code
_entity_poly.pdbx_strand_id
1 'polypeptide(L)'
;DMLMVTHHLRSDIPEDVAFADSRIRKETIAAEDVLHDMGVFAITSSDSQAMGRIGEVVTRTWQVADSMKHQRGALAGDSTHNDNNRIKRYIAKYTINPAIAHGIADEVGSVEVGKFADLVLWDPKFFGVKPDLILKGGMIVMSLMGDPNASIPT
;
A
#
# COMPACT_ATOMS: atom_id res chain seq x y z
N ASP A 1 15.86 15.80 4.88
CA ASP A 1 16.01 15.60 6.33
C ASP A 1 16.20 14.13 6.71
N MET A 2 15.20 13.24 6.53
CA MET A 2 15.31 11.81 6.91
C MET A 2 16.63 11.14 6.46
N LEU A 3 17.00 11.25 5.18
CA LEU A 3 18.25 10.68 4.65
C LEU A 3 19.50 11.21 5.39
N MET A 4 19.53 12.51 5.69
CA MET A 4 20.66 13.16 6.36
C MET A 4 20.86 12.57 7.75
N VAL A 5 19.77 12.45 8.51
CA VAL A 5 19.81 11.87 9.86
C VAL A 5 20.23 10.40 9.81
N THR A 6 19.62 9.58 8.95
CA THR A 6 19.90 8.14 8.87
C THR A 6 21.35 7.82 8.52
N HIS A 7 22.00 8.66 7.71
CA HIS A 7 23.39 8.47 7.30
C HIS A 7 24.38 9.34 8.09
N HIS A 8 23.92 10.02 9.16
CA HIS A 8 24.73 10.92 9.99
C HIS A 8 25.46 12.02 9.19
N LEU A 9 24.80 12.49 8.13
CA LEU A 9 25.32 13.54 7.25
C LEU A 9 25.13 14.91 7.88
N ARG A 10 26.03 15.84 7.56
CA ARG A 10 25.99 17.20 8.07
C ARG A 10 25.61 18.20 6.98
N SER A 11 24.65 19.07 7.29
CA SER A 11 24.18 20.10 6.36
C SER A 11 25.19 21.23 6.10
N ASP A 12 26.25 21.33 6.90
CA ASP A 12 27.33 22.30 6.72
C ASP A 12 28.50 21.76 5.87
N ILE A 13 28.43 20.50 5.43
CA ILE A 13 29.41 19.88 4.53
C ILE A 13 28.81 19.81 3.10
N PRO A 14 29.37 20.52 2.10
CA PRO A 14 28.83 20.54 0.75
C PRO A 14 28.72 19.16 0.08
N GLU A 15 29.67 18.26 0.35
CA GLU A 15 29.69 16.90 -0.20
C GLU A 15 28.55 16.03 0.35
N ASP A 16 28.23 16.18 1.64
CA ASP A 16 27.12 15.48 2.30
C ASP A 16 25.77 15.94 1.72
N VAL A 17 25.62 17.25 1.49
CA VAL A 17 24.44 17.81 0.83
C VAL A 17 24.34 17.32 -0.62
N ALA A 18 25.45 17.35 -1.36
CA ALA A 18 25.48 16.86 -2.74
C ALA A 18 25.14 15.36 -2.85
N PHE A 19 25.60 14.54 -1.91
CA PHE A 19 25.22 13.13 -1.82
C PHE A 19 23.71 12.98 -1.59
N ALA A 20 23.15 13.75 -0.66
CA ALA A 20 21.71 13.69 -0.37
C ALA A 20 20.85 14.14 -1.56
N ASP A 21 21.21 15.24 -2.21
CA ASP A 21 20.52 15.77 -3.40
C ASP A 21 20.62 14.80 -4.59
N SER A 22 21.75 14.10 -4.72
CA SER A 22 21.90 13.08 -5.77
C SER A 22 20.92 11.91 -5.61
N ARG A 23 20.46 11.63 -4.39
CA ARG A 23 19.57 10.50 -4.06
C ARG A 23 18.10 10.90 -4.02
N ILE A 24 17.77 12.07 -3.47
CA ILE A 24 16.38 12.54 -3.30
C ILE A 24 15.99 13.42 -4.50
N ARG A 25 15.49 12.78 -5.56
CA ARG A 25 15.17 13.46 -6.83
C ARG A 25 13.67 13.49 -7.06
N LYS A 26 13.09 14.69 -7.15
CA LYS A 26 11.65 14.90 -7.37
C LYS A 26 11.17 14.26 -8.68
N GLU A 27 12.01 14.25 -9.71
CA GLU A 27 11.72 13.71 -11.03
C GLU A 27 11.51 12.19 -10.96
N THR A 28 12.38 11.47 -10.24
CA THR A 28 12.26 10.01 -10.14
C THR A 28 11.14 9.58 -9.20
N ILE A 29 10.82 10.37 -8.17
CA ILE A 29 9.65 10.13 -7.30
C ILE A 29 8.35 10.36 -8.08
N ALA A 30 8.26 11.43 -8.88
CA ALA A 30 7.10 11.65 -9.73
C ALA A 30 6.94 10.57 -10.82
N ALA A 31 8.06 10.08 -11.36
CA ALA A 31 8.05 8.97 -12.31
C ALA A 31 7.56 7.66 -11.67
N GLU A 32 7.90 7.40 -10.40
CA GLU A 32 7.45 6.20 -9.67
C GLU A 32 5.91 6.09 -9.61
N ASP A 33 5.20 7.18 -9.31
CA ASP A 33 3.72 7.19 -9.31
C ASP A 33 3.15 6.74 -10.67
N VAL A 34 3.70 7.30 -11.77
CA VAL A 34 3.29 6.96 -13.13
C VAL A 34 3.63 5.51 -13.47
N LEU A 35 4.81 5.02 -13.07
CA LEU A 35 5.22 3.64 -13.29
C LEU A 35 4.36 2.63 -12.51
N HIS A 36 3.88 3.00 -11.32
CA HIS A 36 2.87 2.22 -10.61
C HIS A 36 1.55 2.17 -11.37
N ASP A 37 1.04 3.30 -11.87
CA ASP A 37 -0.24 3.35 -12.61
C ASP A 37 -0.14 2.66 -13.97
N MET A 38 1.01 2.71 -14.63
CA MET A 38 1.31 1.95 -15.85
C MET A 38 1.41 0.44 -15.61
N GLY A 39 1.58 0.01 -14.36
CA GLY A 39 1.77 -1.40 -14.02
C GLY A 39 3.19 -1.91 -14.23
N VAL A 40 4.16 -1.01 -14.40
CA VAL A 40 5.59 -1.37 -14.51
C VAL A 40 6.13 -1.81 -13.15
N PHE A 41 5.80 -1.06 -12.09
CA PHE A 41 6.10 -1.49 -10.72
C PHE A 41 4.99 -2.37 -10.17
N ALA A 42 5.36 -3.62 -9.89
CA ALA A 42 4.43 -4.70 -9.57
C ALA A 42 4.05 -4.78 -8.08
N ILE A 43 4.86 -4.26 -7.16
CA ILE A 43 4.70 -4.43 -5.71
C ILE A 43 4.79 -3.08 -5.00
N THR A 44 4.01 -2.93 -3.92
CA THR A 44 4.18 -1.87 -2.92
C THR A 44 4.55 -2.52 -1.59
N SER A 45 5.60 -2.01 -0.92
CA SER A 45 6.08 -2.51 0.38
C SER A 45 6.23 -1.37 1.40
N SER A 46 6.57 -1.72 2.65
CA SER A 46 6.64 -0.75 3.74
C SER A 46 8.01 -0.14 3.99
N ASP A 47 9.10 -0.92 3.86
CA ASP A 47 10.42 -0.60 4.41
C ASP A 47 10.37 -0.21 5.90
N SER A 48 9.73 -1.06 6.70
CA SER A 48 9.27 -0.75 8.05
C SER A 48 10.38 -0.26 8.98
N GLN A 49 10.21 0.95 9.54
CA GLN A 49 11.15 1.62 10.45
C GLN A 49 12.54 1.90 9.84
N ALA A 50 12.74 1.60 8.56
CA ALA A 50 13.99 1.75 7.84
C ALA A 50 13.80 2.56 6.56
N MET A 51 13.12 3.72 6.68
CA MET A 51 12.68 4.66 5.61
C MET A 51 11.20 4.54 5.20
N GLY A 52 10.41 3.66 5.82
CA GLY A 52 8.96 3.65 5.63
C GLY A 52 8.14 3.09 6.79
N ARG A 53 6.85 2.85 6.51
CA ARG A 53 5.79 2.75 7.52
C ARG A 53 4.94 1.50 7.30
N ILE A 54 5.01 0.56 8.25
CA ILE A 54 4.30 -0.74 8.15
C ILE A 54 2.77 -0.59 8.12
N GLY A 55 2.22 0.36 8.87
CA GLY A 55 0.78 0.60 8.95
C GLY A 55 0.17 1.37 7.76
N GLU A 56 0.96 1.72 6.74
CA GLU A 56 0.50 2.58 5.64
C GLU A 56 0.60 1.93 4.24
N VAL A 57 1.01 0.66 4.12
CA VAL A 57 1.16 0.00 2.81
C VAL A 57 -0.13 0.05 1.99
N VAL A 58 -1.26 -0.30 2.61
CA VAL A 58 -2.58 -0.29 1.96
C VAL A 58 -2.99 1.15 1.63
N THR A 59 -2.97 2.05 2.62
CA THR A 59 -3.36 3.46 2.45
C THR A 59 -2.58 4.16 1.35
N ARG A 60 -1.25 4.00 1.32
CA ARG A 60 -0.37 4.64 0.33
C ARG A 60 -0.61 4.10 -1.07
N THR A 61 -0.88 2.80 -1.20
CA THR A 61 -1.24 2.21 -2.49
C THR A 61 -2.50 2.87 -3.07
N TRP A 62 -3.54 3.08 -2.24
CA TRP A 62 -4.78 3.74 -2.68
C TRP A 62 -4.62 5.24 -2.93
N GLN A 63 -3.79 5.93 -2.15
CA GLN A 63 -3.48 7.35 -2.39
C GLN A 63 -2.77 7.58 -3.72
N VAL A 64 -1.86 6.68 -4.12
CA VAL A 64 -1.23 6.75 -5.45
C VAL A 64 -2.27 6.47 -6.54
N ALA A 65 -3.15 5.47 -6.37
CA ALA A 65 -4.22 5.20 -7.32
C ALA A 65 -5.15 6.42 -7.52
N ASP A 66 -5.54 7.07 -6.43
CA ASP A 66 -6.35 8.28 -6.42
C ASP A 66 -5.64 9.45 -7.11
N SER A 67 -4.39 9.72 -6.73
CA SER A 67 -3.55 10.77 -7.34
C SER A 67 -3.41 10.57 -8.85
N MET A 68 -3.18 9.33 -9.30
CA MET A 68 -3.02 9.00 -10.71
C MET A 68 -4.33 9.11 -11.48
N LYS A 69 -5.47 8.80 -10.87
CA LYS A 69 -6.78 9.10 -11.47
C LYS A 69 -6.99 10.59 -11.67
N HIS A 70 -6.70 11.41 -10.67
CA HIS A 70 -6.85 12.86 -10.76
C HIS A 70 -5.95 13.48 -11.84
N GLN A 71 -4.72 12.99 -11.96
CA GLN A 71 -3.73 13.56 -12.89
C GLN A 71 -3.81 12.99 -14.30
N ARG A 72 -4.14 11.70 -14.47
CA ARG A 72 -4.08 10.99 -15.76
C ARG A 72 -5.44 10.53 -16.28
N GLY A 73 -6.51 10.71 -15.51
CA GLY A 73 -7.86 10.27 -15.87
C GLY A 73 -8.07 8.77 -15.71
N ALA A 74 -9.09 8.25 -16.41
CA ALA A 74 -9.44 6.83 -16.39
C ALA A 74 -8.32 5.98 -17.01
N LEU A 75 -8.06 4.80 -16.43
CA LEU A 75 -7.11 3.84 -17.00
C LEU A 75 -7.72 3.19 -18.27
N ALA A 76 -6.86 2.72 -19.17
CA ALA A 76 -7.33 1.96 -20.33
C ALA A 76 -8.19 0.75 -19.90
N GLY A 77 -9.40 0.65 -20.45
CA GLY A 77 -10.38 -0.38 -20.11
C GLY A 77 -11.34 -0.01 -18.97
N ASP A 78 -11.06 1.07 -18.22
CA ASP A 78 -12.02 1.65 -17.27
C ASP A 78 -13.07 2.51 -18.00
N SER A 79 -14.15 2.85 -17.30
CA SER A 79 -15.23 3.65 -17.85
C SER A 79 -15.52 4.87 -16.98
N THR A 80 -16.39 5.75 -17.44
CA THR A 80 -16.89 6.88 -16.65
C THR A 80 -17.63 6.47 -15.38
N HIS A 81 -18.02 5.19 -15.27
CA HIS A 81 -18.81 4.67 -14.16
C HIS A 81 -18.00 3.81 -13.17
N ASN A 82 -16.76 3.42 -13.49
CA ASN A 82 -15.93 2.62 -12.59
C ASN A 82 -14.44 2.69 -12.95
N ASP A 83 -13.60 2.42 -11.95
CA ASP A 83 -12.14 2.35 -12.06
C ASP A 83 -11.63 0.91 -11.83
N ASN A 84 -12.39 -0.10 -12.24
CA ASN A 84 -12.17 -1.48 -11.81
C ASN A 84 -10.81 -2.05 -12.21
N ASN A 85 -10.29 -1.71 -13.40
CA ASN A 85 -8.97 -2.16 -13.84
C ASN A 85 -7.87 -1.49 -13.05
N ARG A 86 -7.99 -0.18 -12.75
CA ARG A 86 -7.08 0.48 -11.82
C ARG A 86 -7.15 -0.16 -10.44
N ILE A 87 -8.34 -0.39 -9.89
CA ILE A 87 -8.53 -1.01 -8.57
C ILE A 87 -7.87 -2.40 -8.53
N LYS A 88 -8.13 -3.26 -9.51
CA LYS A 88 -7.51 -4.60 -9.62
C LYS A 88 -6.00 -4.52 -9.75
N ARG A 89 -5.47 -3.57 -10.53
CA ARG A 89 -4.03 -3.35 -10.69
C ARG A 89 -3.37 -2.96 -9.38
N TYR A 90 -4.00 -2.10 -8.59
CA TYR A 90 -3.42 -1.59 -7.34
C TYR A 90 -3.56 -2.56 -6.17
N ILE A 91 -4.69 -3.25 -6.01
CA ILE A 91 -4.83 -4.26 -4.95
C ILE A 91 -3.81 -5.40 -5.13
N ALA A 92 -3.54 -5.81 -6.38
CA ALA A 92 -2.55 -6.84 -6.68
C ALA A 92 -1.14 -6.49 -6.15
N LYS A 93 -0.80 -5.20 -6.01
CA LYS A 93 0.53 -4.74 -5.57
C LYS A 93 0.87 -5.10 -4.13
N TYR A 94 -0.14 -5.32 -3.28
CA TYR A 94 0.05 -5.70 -1.88
C TYR A 94 -0.66 -7.02 -1.49
N THR A 95 -1.27 -7.71 -2.47
CA THR A 95 -1.90 -9.02 -2.24
C THR A 95 -1.19 -10.12 -3.03
N ILE A 96 -1.54 -10.31 -4.31
CA ILE A 96 -1.08 -11.48 -5.07
C ILE A 96 0.35 -11.34 -5.59
N ASN A 97 0.80 -10.15 -5.98
CA ASN A 97 2.14 -9.97 -6.55
C ASN A 97 3.25 -10.27 -5.53
N PRO A 98 3.19 -9.80 -4.27
CA PRO A 98 4.14 -10.22 -3.24
C PRO A 98 4.11 -11.73 -3.00
N ALA A 99 2.93 -12.36 -2.96
CA ALA A 99 2.81 -13.80 -2.74
C ALA A 99 3.46 -14.61 -3.87
N ILE A 100 3.30 -14.18 -5.13
CA ILE A 100 3.98 -14.76 -6.29
C ILE A 100 5.49 -14.58 -6.17
N ALA A 101 5.94 -13.35 -5.91
CA ALA A 101 7.37 -13.03 -5.84
C ALA A 101 8.11 -13.84 -4.75
N HIS A 102 7.42 -14.17 -3.67
CA HIS A 102 7.98 -14.95 -2.56
C HIS A 102 7.64 -16.45 -2.59
N GLY A 103 6.97 -16.95 -3.63
CA GLY A 103 6.71 -18.38 -3.81
C GLY A 103 5.68 -18.98 -2.86
N ILE A 104 4.71 -18.18 -2.40
CA ILE A 104 3.63 -18.60 -1.47
C ILE A 104 2.23 -18.32 -2.04
N ALA A 105 2.12 -18.08 -3.34
CA ALA A 105 0.85 -17.75 -4.00
C ALA A 105 -0.18 -18.87 -3.95
N ASP A 106 0.22 -20.12 -3.78
CA ASP A 106 -0.71 -21.25 -3.63
C ASP A 106 -1.42 -21.22 -2.25
N GLU A 107 -0.81 -20.55 -1.26
CA GLU A 107 -1.32 -20.49 0.12
C GLU A 107 -2.14 -19.21 0.38
N VAL A 108 -1.70 -18.06 -0.13
CA VAL A 108 -2.25 -16.73 0.20
C VAL A 108 -2.21 -15.75 -1.00
N GLY A 109 -2.66 -14.51 -0.77
CA GLY A 109 -2.49 -13.39 -1.70
C GLY A 109 -3.71 -13.08 -2.57
N SER A 110 -4.76 -13.91 -2.54
CA SER A 110 -6.01 -13.65 -3.25
C SER A 110 -7.17 -14.43 -2.62
N VAL A 111 -8.39 -14.01 -2.93
CA VAL A 111 -9.62 -14.70 -2.51
C VAL A 111 -9.96 -15.76 -3.55
N GLU A 112 -9.37 -16.94 -3.41
CA GLU A 112 -9.55 -18.09 -4.31
C GLU A 112 -9.75 -19.38 -3.50
N VAL A 113 -10.51 -20.32 -4.06
CA VAL A 113 -10.79 -21.62 -3.41
C VAL A 113 -9.49 -22.39 -3.22
N GLY A 114 -9.30 -22.96 -2.02
CA GLY A 114 -8.12 -23.75 -1.66
C GLY A 114 -7.05 -22.97 -0.90
N LYS A 115 -7.09 -21.62 -0.92
CA LYS A 115 -6.17 -20.77 -0.15
C LYS A 115 -6.59 -20.59 1.30
N PHE A 116 -5.66 -20.13 2.15
CA PHE A 116 -5.96 -19.74 3.52
C PHE A 116 -7.01 -18.63 3.57
N ALA A 117 -7.94 -18.74 4.52
CA ALA A 117 -8.96 -17.72 4.80
C ALA A 117 -8.38 -16.53 5.58
N ASP A 118 -7.40 -15.86 4.98
CA ASP A 118 -6.76 -14.64 5.44
C ASP A 118 -7.43 -13.44 4.77
N LEU A 119 -8.43 -12.88 5.44
CA LEU A 119 -9.36 -11.93 4.86
C LEU A 119 -9.45 -10.67 5.70
N VAL A 120 -9.68 -9.55 5.05
CA VAL A 120 -9.91 -8.26 5.72
C VAL A 120 -11.23 -7.69 5.25
N LEU A 121 -12.11 -7.36 6.19
CA LEU A 121 -13.40 -6.74 5.90
C LEU A 121 -13.33 -5.25 6.22
N TRP A 122 -14.01 -4.49 5.37
CA TRP A 122 -14.03 -3.03 5.42
C TRP A 122 -15.46 -2.54 5.20
N ASP A 123 -15.90 -1.58 6.00
CA ASP A 123 -16.93 -0.64 5.57
C ASP A 123 -16.38 0.20 4.40
N PRO A 124 -17.12 0.33 3.27
CA PRO A 124 -16.69 1.12 2.12
C PRO A 124 -16.20 2.53 2.46
N LYS A 125 -16.78 3.21 3.47
CA LYS A 125 -16.37 4.56 3.86
C LYS A 125 -14.96 4.62 4.48
N PHE A 126 -14.43 3.49 4.96
CA PHE A 126 -13.12 3.37 5.61
C PHE A 126 -12.14 2.49 4.82
N PHE A 127 -12.53 2.05 3.62
CA PHE A 127 -11.72 1.17 2.78
C PHE A 127 -10.31 1.72 2.60
N GLY A 128 -9.32 0.86 2.86
CA GLY A 128 -7.91 1.17 2.71
C GLY A 128 -7.29 2.01 3.84
N VAL A 129 -8.05 2.37 4.89
CA VAL A 129 -7.56 3.16 6.03
C VAL A 129 -7.72 2.43 7.35
N LYS A 130 -8.94 2.04 7.74
CA LYS A 130 -9.22 1.29 8.98
C LYS A 130 -10.18 0.12 8.71
N PRO A 131 -9.74 -1.15 8.82
CA PRO A 131 -10.62 -2.29 8.61
C PRO A 131 -11.52 -2.53 9.83
N ASP A 132 -12.67 -3.16 9.59
CA ASP A 132 -13.59 -3.55 10.66
C ASP A 132 -13.14 -4.86 11.31
N LEU A 133 -12.66 -5.80 10.50
CA LEU A 133 -12.37 -7.17 10.90
C LEU A 133 -11.20 -7.76 10.11
N ILE A 134 -10.31 -8.49 10.78
CA ILE A 134 -9.22 -9.25 10.18
C ILE A 134 -9.38 -10.72 10.58
N LEU A 135 -9.47 -11.59 9.58
CA LEU A 135 -9.44 -13.04 9.74
C LEU A 135 -8.07 -13.59 9.35
N LYS A 136 -7.59 -14.56 10.12
CA LYS A 136 -6.41 -15.37 9.82
C LYS A 136 -6.81 -16.83 9.92
N GLY A 137 -6.67 -17.60 8.84
CA GLY A 137 -7.10 -19.00 8.80
C GLY A 137 -8.55 -19.23 9.22
N GLY A 138 -9.45 -18.28 8.93
CA GLY A 138 -10.87 -18.35 9.28
C GLY A 138 -11.24 -17.95 10.71
N MET A 139 -10.26 -17.57 11.55
CA MET A 139 -10.52 -17.04 12.90
C MET A 139 -10.29 -15.52 12.94
N ILE A 140 -11.12 -14.80 13.69
CA ILE A 140 -10.96 -13.36 13.91
C ILE A 140 -9.71 -13.12 14.77
N VAL A 141 -8.75 -12.35 14.26
CA VAL A 141 -7.52 -11.96 14.98
C VAL A 141 -7.50 -10.50 15.40
N MET A 142 -8.31 -9.66 14.75
CA MET A 142 -8.47 -8.25 15.10
C MET A 142 -9.85 -7.77 14.66
N SER A 143 -10.49 -6.93 15.47
CA SER A 143 -11.78 -6.30 15.17
C SER A 143 -11.80 -4.91 15.80
N LEU A 144 -12.56 -3.99 15.21
CA LEU A 144 -13.05 -2.82 15.94
C LEU A 144 -14.05 -3.30 17.00
N MET A 145 -13.87 -2.83 18.23
CA MET A 145 -14.68 -3.19 19.39
C MET A 145 -14.79 -2.01 20.35
N GLY A 146 -15.99 -1.76 20.87
CA GLY A 146 -16.27 -0.75 21.88
C GLY A 146 -15.87 -1.18 23.29
N ASP A 147 -16.53 -0.61 24.30
CA ASP A 147 -16.29 -0.92 25.71
C ASP A 147 -16.71 -2.36 26.03
N PRO A 148 -15.81 -3.23 26.55
CA PRO A 148 -16.15 -4.59 26.96
C PRO A 148 -17.24 -4.69 28.04
N ASN A 149 -17.49 -3.61 28.79
CA ASN A 149 -18.53 -3.55 29.82
C ASN A 149 -19.87 -2.98 29.30
N ALA A 150 -19.93 -2.51 28.04
CA ALA A 150 -21.18 -2.03 27.45
C ALA A 150 -22.14 -3.18 27.10
N SER A 151 -23.42 -2.84 26.92
CA SER A 151 -24.45 -3.82 26.53
C SER A 151 -24.37 -4.24 25.05
N ILE A 152 -23.61 -3.52 24.23
CA ILE A 152 -23.42 -3.74 22.79
C ILE A 152 -21.95 -3.49 22.40
N PRO A 153 -21.47 -4.08 21.29
CA PRO A 153 -20.06 -4.00 20.89
C PRO A 153 -19.64 -2.68 20.21
N THR A 154 -20.52 -1.68 20.13
CA THR A 154 -20.33 -0.41 19.41
C THR A 154 -20.36 0.80 20.33
#